data_AF-A0AAV9L9H5-F1
#
_entry.id   AF-A0AAV9L9H5-F1
#
_cell.length_a   1.000
_cell.length_b   1.000
_cell.length_c   1.000
_cell.angle_alpha   90.00
_cell.angle_beta   90.00
_cell.angle_gamma   90.00
#
_symmetry.space_group_name_H-M   'P 1'
#
loop_
_entity.id
_entity.type
_entity.pdbx_description
1 polymer ?
#
loop_
_entity_poly.entity_id
_entity_poly.type
_entity_poly.pdbx_seq_one_letter_code
_entity_poly.pdbx_strand_id
1 'polypeptide(L)'
;MLGGDLHTKNVEKAIDKLATIIPLFLASTRFYGKRLKIYPNKLPAYVDKPQSKLKVVSIKNVPQQDSSSSDCGLYTCLFVEYISNGVFDMRSIDIDAKYHRQRYATIIWHYGKIKNDDDAISESEVTRTIARKFGGPRIAKEHAPNTNNYPTPRARRSNLR
;
A
#
# COMPACT_ATOMS: atom_id res chain seq x y z
N MET A 1 -3.90 10.36 -31.27
CA MET A 1 -4.65 9.76 -30.14
C MET A 1 -5.34 10.86 -29.35
N LEU A 2 -6.64 11.06 -29.54
CA LEU A 2 -7.45 12.10 -28.85
C LEU A 2 -8.13 11.59 -27.57
N GLY A 3 -8.00 10.30 -27.24
CA GLY A 3 -8.71 9.66 -26.12
C GLY A 3 -8.07 9.82 -24.73
N GLY A 4 -6.78 10.15 -24.66
CA GLY A 4 -6.04 10.25 -23.39
C GLY A 4 -6.45 11.44 -22.50
N ASP A 5 -6.64 12.61 -23.11
CA ASP A 5 -6.93 13.84 -22.37
C ASP A 5 -8.34 13.86 -21.78
N LEU A 6 -9.32 13.34 -22.52
CA LEU A 6 -10.70 13.21 -22.04
C LEU A 6 -10.80 12.19 -20.91
N HIS A 7 -10.10 11.06 -21.04
CA HIS A 7 -10.03 10.03 -19.99
C HIS A 7 -9.41 10.59 -18.71
N THR A 8 -8.32 11.34 -18.83
CA THR A 8 -7.62 11.96 -17.69
C THR A 8 -8.53 12.94 -16.93
N LYS A 9 -9.25 13.83 -17.63
CA LYS A 9 -10.19 14.77 -17.01
C LYS A 9 -11.33 14.07 -16.25
N ASN A 10 -11.85 12.97 -16.80
CA ASN A 10 -12.90 12.21 -16.14
C ASN A 10 -12.39 11.53 -14.88
N VAL A 11 -11.17 10.99 -14.91
CA VAL A 11 -10.50 10.39 -13.75
C VAL A 11 -10.27 11.45 -12.66
N GLU A 12 -9.72 12.62 -13.02
CA GLU A 12 -9.50 13.72 -12.07
C GLU A 12 -10.80 14.15 -11.40
N LYS A 13 -11.88 14.34 -12.18
CA LYS A 13 -13.21 14.70 -11.64
C LYS A 13 -13.77 13.64 -10.69
N ALA A 14 -13.54 12.35 -10.97
CA ALA A 14 -13.97 11.26 -10.11
C ALA A 14 -13.18 11.24 -8.80
N ILE A 15 -11.85 11.37 -8.88
CA ILE A 15 -10.95 11.42 -7.72
C ILE A 15 -11.31 12.60 -6.81
N ASP A 16 -11.61 13.76 -7.38
CA ASP A 16 -11.97 14.96 -6.61
C ASP A 16 -13.23 14.77 -5.76
N LYS A 17 -14.24 14.09 -6.33
CA LYS A 17 -15.47 13.72 -5.62
C LYS A 17 -15.19 12.71 -4.52
N LEU A 18 -14.39 11.68 -4.81
CA LEU A 18 -14.03 10.65 -3.82
C LEU A 18 -13.23 11.24 -2.65
N ALA A 19 -12.28 12.13 -2.94
CA ALA A 19 -11.49 12.84 -1.93
C ALA A 19 -12.35 13.67 -0.97
N THR A 20 -13.56 14.04 -1.38
CA THR A 20 -14.54 14.77 -0.56
C THR A 20 -15.49 13.80 0.17
N ILE A 21 -16.05 12.82 -0.55
CA ILE A 21 -17.05 11.90 0.00
C ILE A 21 -16.47 10.92 1.02
N ILE A 22 -15.25 10.42 0.81
CA ILE A 22 -14.64 9.41 1.70
C ILE A 22 -14.49 9.96 3.14
N PRO A 23 -13.87 11.14 3.38
CA PRO A 23 -13.82 11.72 4.72
C PRO A 23 -15.20 11.93 5.34
N LEU A 24 -16.16 12.44 4.56
CA LEU A 24 -17.54 12.68 5.02
C LEU A 24 -18.20 11.37 5.45
N PHE A 25 -18.11 10.33 4.63
CA PHE A 25 -18.67 9.01 4.92
C PHE A 25 -18.07 8.39 6.19
N LEU A 26 -16.74 8.42 6.32
CA LEU A 26 -16.04 7.90 7.50
C LEU A 26 -16.42 8.66 8.78
N ALA A 27 -16.58 9.99 8.69
CA ALA A 27 -17.03 10.81 9.81
C ALA A 27 -18.49 10.52 10.18
N SER A 28 -19.41 10.52 9.20
CA SER A 28 -20.85 10.28 9.41
C SER A 28 -21.13 8.89 10.00
N THR A 29 -20.37 7.88 9.62
CA THR A 29 -20.48 6.51 10.18
C THR A 29 -19.86 6.36 11.57
N ARG A 30 -19.28 7.44 12.11
CA ARG A 30 -18.47 7.48 13.35
C ARG A 30 -17.33 6.45 13.33
N PHE A 31 -16.76 6.18 12.14
CA PHE A 31 -15.74 5.15 11.94
C PHE A 31 -14.54 5.36 12.87
N TYR A 32 -14.01 6.58 12.93
CA TYR A 32 -12.88 6.94 13.78
C TYR A 32 -13.21 6.76 15.26
N GLY A 33 -14.38 7.22 15.72
CA GLY A 33 -14.82 7.06 17.10
C GLY A 33 -14.99 5.60 17.53
N LYS A 34 -15.46 4.73 16.62
CA LYS A 34 -15.56 3.28 16.89
C LYS A 34 -14.19 2.61 17.03
N ARG A 35 -13.16 3.08 16.30
CA ARG A 35 -11.81 2.53 16.34
C ARG A 35 -10.92 3.04 17.48
N LEU A 36 -11.30 4.12 18.16
CA LEU A 36 -10.63 4.57 19.40
C LEU A 36 -10.59 3.46 20.47
N LYS A 37 -11.59 2.58 20.50
CA LYS A 37 -11.62 1.41 21.42
C LYS A 37 -10.54 0.36 21.11
N ILE A 38 -10.05 0.29 19.87
CA ILE A 38 -9.07 -0.70 19.40
C ILE A 38 -7.65 -0.13 19.39
N TYR A 39 -7.50 1.19 19.17
CA TYR A 39 -6.20 1.88 19.14
C TYR A 39 -6.21 3.18 19.98
N PRO A 40 -6.39 3.08 21.31
CA PRO A 40 -6.55 4.25 22.18
C PRO A 40 -5.34 5.20 22.16
N ASN A 41 -4.14 4.70 21.87
CA ASN A 41 -2.89 5.44 22.07
C ASN A 41 -2.34 6.07 20.78
N LYS A 42 -3.04 5.95 19.63
CA LYS A 42 -2.49 6.33 18.30
C LYS A 42 -3.33 7.33 17.51
N LEU A 43 -4.43 7.85 18.05
CA LEU A 43 -5.40 8.65 17.28
C LEU A 43 -5.53 10.16 17.56
N PRO A 44 -4.70 10.87 18.38
CA PRO A 44 -4.90 12.31 18.54
C PRO A 44 -4.77 13.09 17.22
N ALA A 45 -4.10 12.53 16.21
CA ALA A 45 -4.02 13.12 14.87
C ALA A 45 -5.33 13.10 14.05
N TYR A 46 -6.36 12.37 14.51
CA TYR A 46 -7.64 12.15 13.81
C TYR A 46 -8.86 12.65 14.59
N VAL A 47 -8.69 12.98 15.87
CA VAL A 47 -9.73 13.59 16.71
C VAL A 47 -9.86 15.07 16.31
N ASP A 48 -11.09 15.55 16.14
CA ASP A 48 -11.45 16.95 15.89
C ASP A 48 -10.84 17.64 14.65
N LYS A 49 -10.28 16.87 13.70
CA LYS A 49 -9.89 17.47 12.41
C LYS A 49 -11.13 17.87 11.61
N PRO A 50 -11.15 19.08 11.03
CA PRO A 50 -12.24 19.48 10.15
C PRO A 50 -12.38 18.46 9.01
N GLN A 51 -13.63 18.17 8.64
CA GLN A 51 -13.99 17.36 7.47
C GLN A 51 -13.50 18.07 6.19
N SER A 52 -12.19 18.00 5.97
CA SER A 52 -11.51 18.59 4.85
C SER A 52 -11.33 17.55 3.76
N LYS A 53 -11.38 18.02 2.52
CA LYS A 53 -11.08 17.21 1.35
C LYS A 53 -9.67 16.61 1.50
N LEU A 54 -9.53 15.32 1.17
CA LEU A 54 -8.22 14.66 1.17
C LEU A 54 -7.27 15.37 0.20
N LYS A 55 -6.02 15.55 0.62
CA LYS A 55 -4.96 15.96 -0.30
C LYS A 55 -4.70 14.82 -1.27
N VAL A 56 -5.02 15.04 -2.54
CA VAL A 56 -4.73 14.13 -3.63
C VAL A 56 -3.41 14.52 -4.27
N VAL A 57 -2.53 13.55 -4.49
CA VAL A 57 -1.27 13.73 -5.21
C VAL A 57 -1.27 12.77 -6.40
N SER A 58 -1.12 13.32 -7.61
CA SER A 58 -0.93 12.54 -8.83
C SER A 58 0.55 12.50 -9.18
N ILE A 59 1.12 11.31 -9.26
CA ILE A 59 2.51 11.10 -9.64
C ILE A 59 2.51 10.55 -11.07
N LYS A 60 3.10 11.30 -11.99
CA LYS A 60 3.22 10.92 -13.40
C LYS A 60 4.60 10.32 -13.67
N ASN A 61 4.72 9.59 -14.79
CA ASN A 61 5.97 8.98 -15.24
C ASN A 61 6.59 8.02 -14.23
N VAL A 62 5.76 7.37 -13.42
CA VAL A 62 6.19 6.20 -12.66
C VAL A 62 6.45 5.05 -13.63
N PRO A 63 7.37 4.13 -13.30
CA PRO A 63 7.56 2.90 -14.07
C PRO A 63 6.23 2.20 -14.34
N GLN A 64 6.03 1.72 -15.57
CA GLN A 64 4.81 1.02 -15.95
C GLN A 64 5.15 -0.39 -16.43
N GLN A 65 4.21 -1.30 -16.24
CA GLN A 65 4.30 -2.64 -16.82
C GLN A 65 4.36 -2.56 -18.35
N ASP A 66 5.01 -3.54 -18.99
CA ASP A 66 4.97 -3.65 -20.45
C ASP A 66 3.54 -3.86 -20.93
N SER A 67 3.20 -3.30 -22.09
CA SER A 67 1.84 -3.39 -22.66
C SER A 67 1.40 -4.83 -22.96
N SER A 68 2.35 -5.75 -23.14
CA SER A 68 2.12 -7.18 -23.33
C SER A 68 2.09 -7.98 -22.02
N SER A 69 2.31 -7.34 -20.88
CA SER A 69 2.36 -8.00 -19.56
C SER A 69 1.01 -7.91 -18.83
N SER A 70 0.76 -8.90 -17.96
CA SER A 70 -0.44 -8.97 -17.09
C SER A 70 -0.07 -8.69 -15.63
N ASP A 71 0.83 -7.74 -15.39
CA ASP A 71 1.44 -7.44 -14.09
C ASP A 71 0.78 -6.26 -13.36
N CYS A 72 -0.46 -5.87 -13.72
CA CYS A 72 -1.12 -4.71 -13.11
C CYS A 72 -1.23 -4.84 -11.57
N GLY A 73 -1.54 -6.05 -11.08
CA GLY A 73 -1.57 -6.34 -9.65
C GLY A 73 -0.19 -6.27 -9.00
N LEU A 74 0.85 -6.73 -9.70
CA LEU A 74 2.24 -6.66 -9.23
C LEU A 74 2.68 -5.21 -8.99
N TYR A 75 2.46 -4.33 -9.98
CA TYR A 75 2.80 -2.91 -9.87
C TYR A 75 1.96 -2.20 -8.79
N THR A 76 0.70 -2.58 -8.63
CA THR A 76 -0.16 -2.06 -7.54
C THR A 76 0.42 -2.42 -6.17
N CYS A 77 0.74 -3.69 -5.92
CA CYS A 77 1.34 -4.13 -4.67
C CYS A 77 2.68 -3.45 -4.41
N LEU A 78 3.50 -3.32 -5.45
CA LEU A 78 4.81 -2.67 -5.36
C LEU A 78 4.71 -1.20 -4.96
N PHE A 79 3.82 -0.43 -5.60
CA PHE A 79 3.64 0.98 -5.25
C PHE A 79 3.10 1.14 -3.82
N VAL A 80 2.19 0.27 -3.39
CA VAL A 80 1.71 0.26 -2.01
C VAL A 80 2.86 -0.04 -1.04
N GLU A 81 3.75 -0.99 -1.36
CA GLU A 81 4.93 -1.30 -0.55
C GLU A 81 5.85 -0.07 -0.43
N TYR A 82 6.19 0.59 -1.54
CA TYR A 82 7.05 1.78 -1.51
C TYR A 82 6.43 2.94 -0.72
N ILE A 83 5.14 3.25 -0.93
CA ILE A 83 4.43 4.31 -0.20
C ILE A 83 4.42 4.00 1.29
N SER A 84 4.17 2.74 1.66
CA SER A 84 4.14 2.31 3.06
C SER A 84 5.51 2.46 3.74
N ASN A 85 6.59 2.34 2.96
CA ASN A 85 7.97 2.58 3.42
C ASN A 85 8.41 4.05 3.26
N GLY A 86 7.50 4.98 2.96
CA GLY A 86 7.79 6.41 2.87
C GLY A 86 8.47 6.85 1.56
N VAL A 87 8.50 5.99 0.54
CA VAL A 87 9.04 6.31 -0.78
C VAL A 87 7.90 6.81 -1.67
N PHE A 88 7.83 8.12 -1.88
CA PHE A 88 6.76 8.77 -2.65
C PHE A 88 7.18 9.16 -4.07
N ASP A 89 8.47 9.25 -4.37
CA ASP A 89 8.97 9.49 -5.73
C ASP A 89 9.55 8.20 -6.29
N MET A 90 8.88 7.64 -7.30
CA MET A 90 9.22 6.35 -7.88
C MET A 90 9.67 6.46 -9.34
N ARG A 91 9.79 7.69 -9.88
CA ARG A 91 10.04 7.92 -11.32
C ARG A 91 11.37 7.35 -11.81
N SER A 92 12.36 7.25 -10.93
CA SER A 92 13.69 6.74 -11.23
C SER A 92 13.94 5.33 -10.70
N ILE A 93 12.90 4.65 -10.20
CA ILE A 93 13.04 3.27 -9.71
C ILE A 93 13.05 2.34 -10.90
N ASP A 94 14.09 1.52 -10.99
CA ASP A 94 14.12 0.40 -11.91
C ASP A 94 13.39 -0.79 -11.29
N ILE A 95 12.39 -1.33 -11.98
CA ILE A 95 11.55 -2.41 -11.46
C ILE A 95 11.91 -3.71 -12.17
N ASP A 96 12.54 -4.62 -11.43
CA ASP A 96 12.65 -6.01 -11.85
C ASP A 96 11.34 -6.75 -11.56
N ALA A 97 10.43 -6.73 -12.55
CA ALA A 97 9.13 -7.37 -12.45
C ALA A 97 9.24 -8.88 -12.18
N LYS A 98 10.26 -9.56 -12.71
CA LYS A 98 10.45 -11.00 -12.51
C LYS A 98 10.80 -11.30 -11.05
N TYR A 99 11.74 -10.54 -10.49
CA TYR A 99 12.13 -10.65 -9.09
C TYR A 99 10.94 -10.40 -8.16
N HIS A 100 10.21 -9.30 -8.36
CA HIS A 100 9.06 -8.97 -7.51
C HIS A 100 7.94 -10.00 -7.62
N ARG A 101 7.68 -10.54 -8.83
CA ARG A 101 6.70 -11.61 -9.03
C ARG A 101 7.06 -12.85 -8.22
N GLN A 102 8.33 -13.28 -8.27
CA GLN A 102 8.81 -14.42 -7.48
C GLN A 102 8.65 -14.16 -5.98
N ARG A 103 9.10 -12.99 -5.50
CA ARG A 103 8.99 -12.61 -4.08
C ARG A 103 7.54 -12.64 -3.59
N TYR A 104 6.62 -11.97 -4.30
CA TYR A 104 5.22 -11.93 -3.88
C TYR A 104 4.55 -13.30 -4.02
N ALA A 105 4.85 -14.07 -5.06
CA ALA A 105 4.34 -15.44 -5.18
C ALA A 105 4.78 -16.33 -4.01
N THR A 106 6.06 -16.25 -3.60
CA THR A 106 6.57 -16.98 -2.43
C THR A 106 5.86 -16.56 -1.15
N ILE A 107 5.67 -15.25 -0.93
CA ILE A 107 4.97 -14.73 0.25
C ILE A 107 3.52 -15.22 0.28
N ILE A 108 2.79 -15.08 -0.83
CA ILE A 108 1.38 -15.49 -0.94
C ILE A 108 1.25 -17.00 -0.75
N TRP A 109 2.13 -17.79 -1.36
CA TRP A 109 2.12 -19.24 -1.21
C TRP A 109 2.38 -19.65 0.24
N HIS A 110 3.39 -19.08 0.89
CA HIS A 110 3.72 -19.37 2.27
C HIS A 110 2.57 -18.98 3.22
N TYR A 111 1.93 -17.84 2.96
CA TYR A 111 0.74 -17.41 3.69
C TYR A 111 -0.43 -18.38 3.53
N GLY A 112 -0.74 -18.77 2.30
CA GLY A 112 -1.79 -19.74 2.01
C GLY A 112 -1.54 -21.10 2.66
N LYS A 113 -0.27 -21.54 2.68
CA LYS A 113 0.14 -22.75 3.38
C LYS A 113 -0.13 -22.66 4.88
N ILE A 114 0.33 -21.58 5.55
CA ILE A 114 0.06 -21.39 6.99
C ILE A 114 -1.44 -21.37 7.27
N LYS A 115 -2.20 -20.66 6.44
CA LYS A 115 -3.66 -20.56 6.60
C LYS A 115 -4.34 -21.94 6.52
N ASN A 116 -3.90 -22.78 5.59
CA ASN A 116 -4.39 -24.16 5.46
C ASN A 116 -3.93 -25.05 6.61
N ASP A 117 -2.66 -24.99 7.00
CA ASP A 117 -2.10 -25.78 8.10
C ASP A 117 -2.78 -25.44 9.45
N ASP A 118 -3.23 -24.20 9.61
CA ASP A 118 -3.95 -23.72 10.79
C ASP A 118 -5.48 -23.89 10.71
N ASP A 119 -6.00 -24.52 9.65
CA ASP A 119 -7.43 -24.71 9.36
C ASP A 119 -8.24 -23.39 9.50
N ALA A 120 -7.61 -22.27 9.13
CA ALA A 120 -8.19 -20.95 9.32
C ALA A 120 -9.06 -20.57 8.11
N ILE A 121 -10.36 -20.45 8.35
CA ILE A 121 -11.33 -20.05 7.32
C ILE A 121 -11.35 -18.53 7.09
N SER A 122 -10.82 -17.74 8.02
CA SER A 122 -10.78 -16.28 7.95
C SER A 122 -9.41 -15.67 8.29
N GLU A 123 -9.14 -14.48 7.75
CA GLU A 123 -7.91 -13.71 8.06
C GLU A 123 -7.79 -13.38 9.56
N SER A 124 -8.93 -13.20 10.22
CA SER A 124 -8.99 -12.92 11.66
C SER A 124 -8.52 -14.10 12.51
N GLU A 125 -8.72 -15.33 12.03
CA GLU A 125 -8.24 -16.54 12.69
C GLU A 125 -6.76 -16.74 12.45
N VAL A 126 -6.28 -16.55 11.22
CA VAL A 126 -4.83 -16.61 10.92
C VAL A 126 -4.06 -15.63 11.83
N THR A 127 -4.54 -14.38 11.91
CA THR A 127 -3.93 -13.35 12.76
C THR A 127 -3.95 -13.74 14.25
N ARG A 128 -5.05 -14.33 14.72
CA ARG A 128 -5.21 -14.78 16.11
C ARG A 128 -4.32 -15.98 16.42
N THR A 129 -4.19 -16.91 15.49
CA THR A 129 -3.36 -18.12 15.65
C THR A 129 -1.87 -17.78 15.66
N ILE A 130 -1.42 -16.90 14.76
CA ILE A 130 -0.05 -16.36 14.79
C ILE A 130 0.20 -15.64 16.12
N ALA A 131 -0.68 -14.73 16.55
CA ALA A 131 -0.54 -14.04 17.82
C ALA A 131 -0.49 -15.01 19.03
N ARG A 132 -1.30 -16.08 19.01
CA ARG A 132 -1.29 -17.12 20.05
C ARG A 132 0.03 -17.91 20.07
N LYS A 133 0.53 -18.36 18.92
CA LYS A 133 1.80 -19.11 18.79
C LYS A 133 3.00 -18.31 19.32
N PHE A 134 2.96 -16.98 19.23
CA PHE A 134 4.03 -16.09 19.71
C PHE A 134 3.76 -15.40 21.06
N GLY A 135 2.75 -15.84 21.84
CA GLY A 135 2.55 -15.43 23.23
C GLY A 135 1.75 -14.12 23.44
N GLY A 136 0.77 -13.84 22.59
CA GLY A 136 -0.14 -12.69 22.71
C GLY A 136 -0.04 -11.73 21.51
N PRO A 137 -0.85 -10.64 21.46
CA PRO A 137 -0.75 -9.66 20.40
C PRO A 137 0.56 -8.91 20.52
N ARG A 138 1.64 -9.53 20.05
CA ARG A 138 2.71 -8.79 19.44
C ARG A 138 2.00 -8.07 18.29
N ILE A 139 1.72 -6.78 18.47
CA ILE A 139 1.95 -5.87 17.35
C ILE A 139 3.42 -6.16 17.07
N ALA A 140 3.67 -7.12 16.19
CA ALA A 140 4.84 -7.06 15.39
C ALA A 140 4.74 -5.62 14.87
N LYS A 141 5.54 -4.71 15.45
CA LYS A 141 6.35 -3.88 14.57
C LYS A 141 6.75 -4.90 13.54
N GLU A 142 6.16 -4.85 12.35
CA GLU A 142 6.69 -5.60 11.24
C GLU A 142 8.18 -5.41 11.43
N HIS A 143 8.85 -6.47 11.86
CA HIS A 143 10.26 -6.50 11.63
C HIS A 143 10.24 -6.75 10.13
N ALA A 144 10.02 -5.65 9.39
CA ALA A 144 10.32 -5.55 8.00
C ALA A 144 11.73 -6.13 7.98
N PRO A 145 11.91 -7.33 7.42
CA PRO A 145 13.20 -7.99 7.45
C PRO A 145 14.22 -6.94 7.06
N ASN A 146 15.22 -6.72 7.92
CA ASN A 146 16.15 -5.59 7.83
C ASN A 146 16.38 -5.19 6.37
N THR A 147 15.73 -4.09 6.00
CA THR A 147 15.67 -3.60 4.63
C THR A 147 16.94 -2.86 4.24
N ASN A 148 17.94 -2.79 5.14
CA ASN A 148 19.27 -2.26 4.84
C ASN A 148 20.02 -3.10 3.78
N ASN A 149 19.49 -4.27 3.40
CA ASN A 149 19.98 -5.05 2.25
C ASN A 149 19.30 -4.66 0.93
N TYR A 150 18.43 -3.65 0.89
CA TYR A 150 17.98 -3.12 -0.39
C TYR A 150 19.16 -2.44 -1.09
N PRO A 151 19.42 -2.74 -2.37
CA PRO A 151 20.24 -1.87 -3.18
C PRO A 151 19.57 -0.50 -3.18
N THR A 152 20.18 0.46 -2.50
CA THR A 152 19.88 1.87 -2.72
C THR A 152 19.99 2.11 -4.23
N PRO A 153 18.98 2.68 -4.90
CA PRO A 153 19.11 3.03 -6.31
C PRO A 153 20.38 3.87 -6.47
N ARG A 154 21.38 3.33 -7.17
CA ARG A 154 22.57 4.12 -7.49
C ARG A 154 22.09 5.25 -8.38
N ALA A 155 22.14 6.48 -7.86
CA ALA A 155 22.03 7.65 -8.70
C ALA A 155 23.02 7.49 -9.85
N ARG A 156 22.51 7.55 -11.09
CA ARG A 156 23.35 7.53 -12.28
C ARG A 156 24.31 8.71 -12.15
N ARG A 157 25.60 8.44 -11.91
CA ARG A 157 26.64 9.46 -12.02
C ARG A 157 26.63 9.93 -13.47
N SER A 158 26.08 11.11 -13.72
CA SER A 158 26.31 11.80 -14.97
C SER A 158 27.79 12.15 -15.02
N ASN A 159 28.55 11.37 -15.77
CA ASN A 159 29.87 11.80 -16.20
C ASN A 159 29.63 12.92 -17.21
N LEU A 160 29.66 14.17 -16.73
CA LEU A 160 29.85 15.34 -17.57
C LEU A 160 31.29 15.26 -18.11
N ARG A 161 31.38 15.02 -19.42
CA ARG A 161 32.48 15.50 -20.26
C ARG A 161 31.85 16.40 -21.30
#